data_AF-A0AAE1WQA8-F1
#
_entry.id   AF-A0AAE1WQA8-F1
#
_cell.length_a   1.000
_cell.length_b   1.000
_cell.length_c   1.000
_cell.angle_alpha   90.00
_cell.angle_beta   90.00
_cell.angle_gamma   90.00
#
_symmetry.space_group_name_H-M   'P 1'
#
loop_
_entity.id
_entity.type
_entity.pdbx_description
1 polymer ?
#
loop_
_entity_poly.entity_id
_entity_poly.type
_entity_poly.pdbx_seq_one_letter_code
_entity_poly.pdbx_strand_id
1 'polypeptide(L)'
;MPMWGSSILVSIHCDSQAVIGISKNYAYNGKRRPIRIRHGAVKELLKNGIIFLEYVRSKRNLADPLTKGLIRRVILETSRAMGLSP
;
A
#
# COMPACT_ATOMS: atom_id res chain seq x y z
N MET A 1 -13.06 19.17 27.45
CA MET A 1 -11.90 18.88 26.58
C MET A 1 -12.04 17.44 26.11
N PRO A 2 -12.07 17.12 24.80
CA PRO A 2 -12.25 15.75 24.38
C PRO A 2 -10.96 14.95 24.61
N MET A 3 -11.08 13.87 25.38
CA MET A 3 -10.03 12.88 25.60
C MET A 3 -9.97 11.93 24.40
N TRP A 4 -9.03 12.14 23.48
CA TRP A 4 -8.63 11.09 22.53
C TRP A 4 -7.50 10.29 23.18
N GLY A 5 -7.87 9.47 24.16
CA GLY A 5 -6.96 8.52 24.80
C GLY A 5 -6.82 7.27 23.92
N SER A 6 -5.57 6.90 23.63
CA SER A 6 -5.15 5.74 22.83
C SER A 6 -5.25 5.93 21.32
N SER A 7 -4.13 6.35 20.71
CA SER A 7 -3.91 6.19 19.27
C SER A 7 -4.04 4.71 18.92
N ILE A 8 -5.10 4.34 18.20
CA ILE A 8 -5.26 2.96 17.73
C ILE A 8 -4.11 2.69 16.77
N LEU A 9 -3.32 1.70 17.15
CA LEU A 9 -2.20 1.21 16.39
C LEU A 9 -2.70 0.43 15.16
N VAL A 10 -2.34 0.87 13.95
CA VAL A 10 -2.83 0.23 12.71
C VAL A 10 -1.76 -0.68 12.11
N SER A 11 -2.05 -1.98 11.99
CA SER A 11 -1.19 -2.91 11.22
C SER A 11 -1.49 -2.80 9.73
N ILE A 12 -0.45 -2.53 8.94
CA ILE A 12 -0.47 -2.51 7.49
C ILE A 12 0.29 -3.73 6.98
N HIS A 13 -0.44 -4.61 6.28
CA HIS A 13 0.13 -5.83 5.72
C HIS A 13 0.66 -5.56 4.30
N CYS A 14 1.92 -5.95 4.06
CA CYS A 14 2.57 -5.79 2.76
C CYS A 14 3.33 -7.07 2.39
N ASP A 15 3.28 -7.46 1.13
CA ASP A 15 3.99 -8.62 0.60
C ASP A 15 5.37 -8.28 0.00
N SER A 16 5.74 -7.01 -0.03
CA SER A 16 7.06 -6.56 -0.49
C SER A 16 8.02 -6.37 0.68
N GLN A 17 8.86 -7.37 0.94
CA GLN A 17 9.93 -7.29 1.95
C GLN A 17 10.90 -6.12 1.67
N ALA A 18 11.15 -5.80 0.40
CA ALA A 18 11.98 -4.65 0.02
C ALA A 18 11.37 -3.32 0.50
N VAL A 19 10.06 -3.14 0.39
CA VAL A 19 9.36 -1.94 0.86
C VAL A 19 9.37 -1.85 2.39
N ILE A 20 9.20 -2.99 3.08
CA ILE A 20 9.34 -3.06 4.54
C ILE A 20 10.77 -2.69 4.97
N GLY A 21 11.79 -3.17 4.25
CA GLY A 21 13.18 -2.79 4.49
C GLY A 21 13.43 -1.29 4.27
N ILE A 22 12.96 -0.73 3.15
CA ILE A 22 13.14 0.69 2.81
C ILE A 22 12.44 1.61 3.83
N SER A 23 11.23 1.27 4.26
CA SER A 23 10.46 2.07 5.24
C SER A 23 11.13 2.13 6.61
N LYS A 24 11.81 1.05 7.03
CA LYS A 24 12.62 1.01 8.26
C LYS A 24 14.04 1.57 8.08
N ASN A 25 14.49 1.78 6.84
CA ASN A 25 15.84 2.26 6.56
C ASN A 25 15.95 3.78 6.70
N TYR A 26 16.59 4.23 7.77
CA TYR A 26 16.85 5.66 8.03
C TYR A 26 17.78 6.31 7.00
N ALA A 27 18.67 5.54 6.39
CA ALA A 27 19.65 5.97 5.39
C ALA A 27 19.11 5.98 3.96
N TYR A 28 17.85 5.61 3.72
CA TYR A 28 17.25 5.71 2.39
C TYR A 28 17.06 7.18 1.99
N ASN A 29 17.87 7.61 1.02
CA ASN A 29 17.99 8.99 0.54
C ASN A 29 17.06 9.31 -0.66
N GLY A 30 16.01 8.49 -0.89
CA GLY A 30 14.98 8.85 -1.86
C GLY A 30 15.42 8.78 -3.33
N LYS A 31 16.41 7.94 -3.67
CA LYS A 31 16.97 7.84 -5.03
C LYS A 31 15.92 7.53 -6.13
N ARG A 32 14.79 6.91 -5.78
CA ARG A 32 13.65 6.67 -6.69
C ARG A 32 12.51 7.64 -6.37
N ARG A 33 12.17 8.54 -7.32
CA ARG A 33 11.15 9.60 -7.15
C ARG A 33 9.79 9.10 -6.64
N PRO A 34 9.17 8.02 -7.18
CA PRO A 34 7.86 7.55 -6.68
C PRO A 34 7.91 7.06 -5.24
N ILE A 35 9.03 6.45 -4.85
CA ILE A 35 9.24 5.96 -3.48
C ILE A 35 9.49 7.14 -2.54
N ARG A 36 10.28 8.14 -2.96
CA ARG A 36 10.60 9.32 -2.14
C ARG A 36 9.35 10.06 -1.66
N ILE A 37 8.38 10.27 -2.55
CA ILE A 37 7.14 10.99 -2.23
C ILE A 37 6.35 10.26 -1.13
N ARG A 38 6.28 8.93 -1.21
CA ARG A 38 5.50 8.11 -0.26
C ARG A 38 6.26 7.77 1.02
N HIS A 39 7.59 7.69 0.94
CA HIS A 39 8.46 7.25 2.03
C HIS A 39 8.45 8.23 3.21
N GLY A 40 8.42 9.54 2.97
CA GLY A 40 8.39 10.55 4.03
C GLY A 40 7.20 10.37 4.96
N ALA A 41 5.99 10.31 4.40
CA ALA A 41 4.77 10.14 5.18
C ALA A 41 4.74 8.79 5.93
N VAL A 42 5.08 7.69 5.25
CA VAL A 42 5.10 6.36 5.89
C VAL A 42 6.13 6.30 7.04
N LYS A 43 7.30 6.92 6.85
CA LYS A 43 8.34 6.98 7.88
C LYS A 43 7.91 7.79 9.10
N GLU A 44 7.21 8.92 8.92
CA GLU A 44 6.68 9.70 10.03
C GLU A 44 5.61 8.93 10.81
N LEU A 45 4.70 8.26 10.11
CA LEU A 45 3.67 7.43 10.75
C LEU A 45 4.28 6.25 11.54
N LEU A 46 5.33 5.61 11.01
CA LEU A 46 6.09 4.58 11.71
C LEU A 46 6.83 5.14 12.93
N LYS A 47 7.47 6.30 12.79
CA LYS A 47 8.22 6.96 13.87
C LYS A 47 7.29 7.37 15.02
N ASN A 48 6.11 7.85 14.69
CA ASN A 48 5.09 8.25 15.67
C ASN A 48 4.34 7.05 16.25
N GLY A 49 4.66 5.82 15.83
CA GLY A 49 4.01 4.60 16.31
C GLY A 49 2.53 4.55 15.96
N ILE A 50 2.10 5.22 14.89
CA ILE A 50 0.69 5.22 14.44
C ILE A 50 0.40 3.96 13.63
N ILE A 51 1.39 3.52 12.84
CA ILE A 51 1.29 2.34 11.98
C ILE A 51 2.42 1.36 12.27
N PHE A 52 2.20 0.08 11.98
CA PHE A 52 3.23 -0.93 11.87
C PHE A 52 3.13 -1.66 10.53
N LEU A 53 4.28 -2.10 10.00
CA LEU A 53 4.34 -2.85 8.75
C LEU A 53 4.65 -4.32 9.02
N GLU A 54 3.73 -5.18 8.59
CA GLU A 54 3.83 -6.63 8.74
C GLU A 54 3.92 -7.30 7.38
N TYR A 55 4.79 -8.31 7.30
CA TYR A 55 4.92 -9.09 6.08
C TYR A 55 3.76 -10.09 5.96
N VAL A 56 3.10 -10.09 4.80
CA VAL A 56 2.13 -11.12 4.42
C VAL A 56 2.59 -11.79 3.12
N ARG A 57 2.44 -13.10 3.01
CA ARG A 57 2.69 -13.78 1.72
C ARG A 57 1.71 -13.25 0.68
N SER A 58 2.13 -13.00 -0.57
CA SER A 58 1.25 -12.46 -1.63
C SER A 58 -0.05 -13.27 -1.81
N LYS A 59 0.01 -14.60 -1.70
CA LYS A 59 -1.19 -15.47 -1.77
C LYS A 59 -2.21 -15.22 -0.65
N ARG A 60 -1.79 -14.59 0.44
CA ARG A 60 -2.61 -14.20 1.60
C ARG A 60 -2.87 -12.68 1.64
N ASN A 61 -2.33 -11.92 0.68
CA ASN A 61 -2.58 -10.50 0.60
C ASN A 61 -3.93 -10.25 -0.08
N LEU A 62 -4.96 -9.98 0.72
CA LEU A 62 -6.33 -9.72 0.22
C LEU A 62 -6.42 -8.50 -0.70
N ALA A 63 -5.47 -7.56 -0.58
CA ALA A 63 -5.43 -6.38 -1.43
C ALA A 63 -4.78 -6.65 -2.79
N ASP A 64 -3.99 -7.72 -2.95
CA ASP A 64 -3.26 -8.01 -4.19
C ASP A 64 -4.21 -8.15 -5.40
N PRO A 65 -5.32 -8.92 -5.33
CA PRO A 65 -6.32 -8.97 -6.40
C PRO A 65 -6.93 -7.60 -6.73
N LEU A 66 -7.05 -6.70 -5.76
CA LEU A 66 -7.62 -5.36 -5.94
C LEU A 66 -6.66 -4.38 -6.62
N THR A 67 -5.36 -4.66 -6.58
CA THR A 67 -4.32 -3.87 -7.28
C THR A 67 -4.04 -4.39 -8.69
N LYS A 68 -4.55 -5.58 -9.02
CA LYS A 68 -4.37 -6.19 -10.33
C LYS A 68 -5.43 -5.66 -11.29
N GLY A 69 -4.98 -5.34 -12.50
CA GLY A 69 -5.89 -5.00 -13.58
C GLY A 69 -6.80 -6.17 -13.90
N LEU A 70 -8.05 -5.86 -14.26
CA LEU A 70 -8.94 -6.85 -14.85
C LEU A 70 -8.28 -7.43 -16.10
N ILE A 71 -8.51 -8.73 -16.35
CA ILE A 71 -8.00 -9.34 -17.59
C ILE A 71 -8.66 -8.68 -18.79
N ARG A 72 -7.92 -8.52 -19.89
CA ARG A 72 -8.37 -7.83 -21.11
C ARG A 72 -9.72 -8.36 -21.61
N ARG A 73 -9.95 -9.67 -21.49
CA ARG A 73 -11.23 -10.29 -21.83
C ARG A 73 -12.40 -9.72 -21.03
N VAL A 74 -12.27 -9.69 -19.70
CA VAL A 74 -13.30 -9.12 -18.81
C VAL A 74 -13.51 -7.67 -19.17
N ILE A 75 -12.44 -6.88 -19.33
CA ILE A 75 -12.54 -5.47 -19.73
C ILE A 75 -13.33 -5.30 -21.03
N LEU A 76 -13.06 -6.12 -22.06
CA LEU A 76 -13.74 -6.05 -23.36
C LEU A 76 -15.22 -6.48 -23.27
N GLU A 77 -15.51 -7.50 -22.47
CA GLU A 77 -16.89 -7.97 -22.24
C GLU A 77 -17.70 -6.89 -21.48
N THR A 78 -17.16 -6.31 -20.40
CA THR A 78 -17.83 -5.21 -19.70
C THR A 78 -17.91 -3.94 -20.54
N SER A 79 -16.88 -3.60 -21.34
CA SER A 79 -16.94 -2.40 -22.18
C SER A 79 -18.04 -2.51 -23.24
N ARG A 80 -18.15 -3.66 -23.91
CA ARG A 80 -19.23 -3.94 -24.86
C ARG A 80 -20.61 -3.92 -24.20
N ALA A 81 -20.74 -4.52 -23.02
CA ALA A 81 -22.00 -4.51 -22.27
C ALA A 81 -22.43 -3.08 -21.86
N MET A 82 -21.47 -2.18 -21.63
CA MET A 82 -21.73 -0.77 -21.38
C MET A 82 -21.92 0.07 -22.67
N GLY A 83 -21.92 -0.54 -23.84
CA GLY A 83 -22.06 0.16 -25.13
C GLY A 83 -20.82 0.95 -25.55
N LEU A 84 -19.68 0.74 -24.88
CA LEU A 84 -18.41 1.33 -25.26
C LEU A 84 -17.80 0.48 -26.39
N SER A 85 -17.50 1.11 -27.54
CA SER A 85 -16.66 0.44 -28.54
C SER A 85 -15.22 0.35 -28.01
N PRO A 86 -14.47 -0.73 -28.34
CA PRO A 86 -13.04 -0.78 -28.06
C PRO A 86 -12.28 0.36 -28.74
#